data_AF-A0A0M1JA93-F1
#
_entry.id   AF-A0A0M1JA93-F1
#
_cell.length_a   1.000
_cell.length_b   1.000
_cell.length_c   1.000
_cell.angle_alpha   90.00
_cell.angle_beta   90.00
_cell.angle_gamma   90.00
#
_symmetry.space_group_name_H-M   'P 1'
#
loop_
_entity.id
_entity.type
_entity.pdbx_description
1 polymer ?
#
loop_
_entity_poly.entity_id
_entity_poly.type
_entity_poly.pdbx_seq_one_letter_code
_entity_poly.pdbx_strand_id
1 'polypeptide(L)'
;MLLNLPRTKQYLKLLRHYAMLMLPLAILQPIPANAADHALLIGVGNYHDTKIPSLSGIDFDIEMMQEVSSLLGFAPNNIRILKNADATSTAIRQAFTDWLINATQPGDRVLFYFSGHGSQIPDTNGDEADGNDEVLLAYDTKLVVRHSQETLNNVLVDDEIHELITKMLGRKLIMLVDACHSGSSFRGITLTQHLGKTRVQSKFFDYAGRMPTSARGVRIRNNITDNAGASTSMQYAVLAAANDDEEALNSPNGGFFTIGIYRTIRAQAQSNHGALTMAMLQQRVTAYLSIELSQQRMFNPQLSGDPGLITAPLPVTAAPIGQGAQWQRLESLYQEASNHFTITPNQTQHHVNRDYLELTLNIPTSGGYLNILNVGPDDEVTILFPNEYQPSNKVAAGPLLIPGPRALFRIGVPGPTGSNLIVAFVTPQPVNLHQTGFQANTEDVFRNLMPAGANELQRAVTYRGSYNVERVNPSIWSAKVLTEVVP
;
A
#
# COMPACT_ATOMS: atom_id res chain seq x y z
N MET A 1 -35.91 -80.77 45.79
CA MET A 1 -34.72 -79.89 45.87
C MET A 1 -33.72 -80.37 44.83
N LEU A 2 -33.81 -79.85 43.60
CA LEU A 2 -32.81 -79.98 42.51
C LEU A 2 -33.43 -79.42 41.21
N LEU A 3 -32.59 -78.72 40.44
CA LEU A 3 -32.71 -78.42 39.00
C LEU A 3 -33.80 -77.38 38.63
N ASN A 4 -33.66 -76.45 37.69
CA ASN A 4 -32.67 -76.25 36.62
C ASN A 4 -32.85 -74.81 36.09
N LEU A 5 -31.74 -74.14 35.74
CA LEU A 5 -31.71 -72.92 34.91
C LEU A 5 -32.43 -73.17 33.57
N PRO A 6 -33.11 -72.18 32.95
CA PRO A 6 -32.40 -71.41 31.91
C PRO A 6 -32.93 -69.97 31.67
N ARG A 7 -32.07 -69.11 31.12
CA ARG A 7 -32.34 -67.99 30.16
C ARG A 7 -31.54 -66.72 30.48
N THR A 8 -30.23 -66.74 30.29
CA THR A 8 -29.44 -65.49 30.20
C THR A 8 -28.36 -65.49 29.11
N LYS A 9 -28.23 -66.54 28.30
CA LYS A 9 -27.17 -66.64 27.27
C LYS A 9 -27.61 -66.49 25.80
N GLN A 10 -28.87 -66.13 25.53
CA GLN A 10 -29.36 -65.95 24.16
C GLN A 10 -29.57 -64.48 23.74
N TYR A 11 -29.61 -63.53 24.69
CA TYR A 11 -29.72 -62.09 24.36
C TYR A 11 -28.37 -61.39 24.15
N LEU A 12 -27.27 -61.92 24.70
CA LEU A 12 -25.95 -61.30 24.56
C LEU A 12 -25.25 -61.56 23.21
N LYS A 13 -25.74 -62.52 22.40
CA LYS A 13 -25.21 -62.78 21.04
C LYS A 13 -25.92 -61.97 19.94
N LEU A 14 -27.14 -61.47 20.18
CA LEU A 14 -27.85 -60.61 19.23
C LEU A 14 -27.39 -59.15 19.31
N LEU A 15 -26.99 -58.68 20.50
CA LEU A 15 -26.46 -57.32 20.70
C LEU A 15 -25.03 -57.11 20.18
N ARG A 16 -24.28 -58.19 19.92
CA ARG A 16 -22.95 -58.11 19.30
C ARG A 16 -22.97 -58.04 17.76
N HIS A 17 -24.07 -58.43 17.12
CA HIS A 17 -24.20 -58.36 15.65
C HIS A 17 -24.82 -57.05 15.14
N TYR A 18 -25.45 -56.24 16.00
CA TYR A 18 -25.89 -54.88 15.65
C TYR A 18 -24.86 -53.79 16.01
N ALA A 19 -23.92 -54.07 16.92
CA ALA A 19 -22.86 -53.14 17.29
C ALA A 19 -21.71 -53.04 16.26
N MET A 20 -21.73 -53.86 15.21
CA MET A 20 -20.75 -53.85 14.10
C MET A 20 -21.32 -53.31 12.78
N LEU A 21 -22.54 -52.78 12.80
CA LEU A 21 -23.20 -52.15 11.64
C LEU A 21 -23.63 -50.69 11.91
N MET A 22 -23.12 -50.10 13.00
CA MET A 22 -23.12 -48.66 13.23
C MET A 22 -21.69 -48.17 13.12
N LEU A 23 -21.13 -48.29 11.90
CA LEU A 23 -20.05 -47.41 11.48
C LEU A 23 -20.57 -45.99 11.77
N PRO A 24 -19.86 -45.13 12.53
CA PRO A 24 -20.22 -43.73 12.46
C PRO A 24 -20.03 -43.38 10.99
N LEU A 25 -21.14 -43.10 10.31
CA LEU A 25 -21.12 -42.21 9.17
C LEU A 25 -20.62 -40.91 9.77
N ALA A 26 -19.30 -40.81 9.94
CA ALA A 26 -18.64 -39.56 10.14
C ALA A 26 -19.07 -38.79 8.92
N ILE A 27 -20.06 -37.91 9.13
CA ILE A 27 -20.34 -36.84 8.21
C ILE A 27 -18.96 -36.19 8.10
N LEU A 28 -18.23 -36.50 7.03
CA LEU A 28 -17.25 -35.58 6.50
C LEU A 28 -18.11 -34.36 6.22
N GLN A 29 -18.28 -33.53 7.25
CA GLN A 29 -18.48 -32.12 7.05
C GLN A 29 -17.40 -31.80 6.04
N PRO A 30 -17.73 -31.31 4.83
CA PRO A 30 -16.70 -30.80 3.97
C PRO A 30 -15.92 -29.85 4.86
N ILE A 31 -14.68 -30.23 5.20
CA ILE A 31 -13.69 -29.25 5.66
C ILE A 31 -13.80 -28.23 4.54
N PRO A 32 -14.25 -26.99 4.81
CA PRO A 32 -14.37 -26.00 3.75
C PRO A 32 -13.04 -26.07 3.01
N ALA A 33 -13.08 -26.49 1.75
CA ALA A 33 -11.90 -26.52 0.91
C ALA A 33 -11.30 -25.14 1.11
N ASN A 34 -10.11 -25.11 1.69
CA ASN A 34 -9.49 -23.91 2.22
C ASN A 34 -9.59 -22.85 1.12
N ALA A 35 -10.49 -21.86 1.28
CA ALA A 35 -10.74 -20.86 0.24
C ALA A 35 -9.38 -20.24 -0.06
N ALA A 36 -8.87 -20.47 -1.27
CA ALA A 36 -7.51 -20.09 -1.63
C ALA A 36 -7.55 -18.65 -2.14
N ASP A 37 -8.02 -17.74 -1.29
CA ASP A 37 -8.04 -16.32 -1.58
C ASP A 37 -6.59 -15.84 -1.72
N HIS A 38 -6.21 -15.37 -2.91
CA HIS A 38 -4.84 -15.01 -3.25
C HIS A 38 -4.75 -13.54 -3.68
N ALA A 39 -3.71 -12.87 -3.19
CA ALA A 39 -3.37 -11.51 -3.59
C ALA A 39 -2.01 -11.47 -4.29
N LEU A 40 -1.90 -10.65 -5.33
CA LEU A 40 -0.65 -10.30 -6.00
C LEU A 40 -0.48 -8.79 -5.96
N LEU A 41 0.57 -8.32 -5.29
CA LEU A 41 0.91 -6.90 -5.14
C LEU A 41 2.20 -6.61 -5.90
N ILE A 42 2.16 -5.67 -6.83
CA ILE A 42 3.30 -5.33 -7.69
C ILE A 42 3.63 -3.85 -7.54
N GLY A 43 4.89 -3.56 -7.20
CA GLY A 43 5.39 -2.19 -7.04
C GLY A 43 6.65 -1.95 -7.86
N VAL A 44 6.60 -1.02 -8.81
CA VAL A 44 7.76 -0.64 -9.64
C VAL A 44 8.09 0.84 -9.45
N GLY A 45 9.02 1.11 -8.52
CA GLY A 45 9.55 2.46 -8.27
C GLY A 45 10.86 2.75 -9.00
N ASN A 46 11.62 1.72 -9.36
CA ASN A 46 12.86 1.82 -10.10
C ASN A 46 12.77 1.02 -11.40
N TYR A 47 13.50 1.45 -12.41
CA TYR A 47 13.54 0.82 -13.72
C TYR A 47 14.97 0.51 -14.12
N HIS A 48 15.17 -0.63 -14.80
CA HIS A 48 16.49 -1.02 -15.28
C HIS A 48 17.00 -0.07 -16.37
N ASP A 49 16.10 0.42 -17.24
CA ASP A 49 16.44 1.46 -18.22
C ASP A 49 16.43 2.84 -17.54
N THR A 50 17.61 3.45 -17.44
CA THR A 50 17.81 4.75 -16.76
C THR A 50 17.12 5.92 -17.48
N LYS A 51 16.58 5.72 -18.68
CA LYS A 51 15.77 6.72 -19.38
C LYS A 51 14.36 6.84 -18.79
N ILE A 52 13.89 5.81 -18.10
CA ILE A 52 12.62 5.81 -17.40
C ILE A 52 12.88 6.39 -16.00
N PRO A 53 12.23 7.49 -15.61
CA PRO A 53 12.44 8.11 -14.32
C PRO A 53 11.96 7.19 -13.19
N SER A 54 12.67 7.19 -12.05
CA SER A 54 12.19 6.50 -10.85
C SER A 54 11.00 7.24 -10.21
N LEU A 55 10.10 6.46 -9.62
CA LEU A 55 9.03 6.91 -8.74
C LEU A 55 9.44 6.64 -7.28
N SER A 56 9.42 7.69 -6.47
CA SER A 56 9.49 7.57 -5.00
C SER A 56 8.20 6.95 -4.45
N GLY A 57 8.06 6.69 -3.15
CA GLY A 57 6.75 6.32 -2.59
C GLY A 57 6.24 4.89 -2.86
N ILE A 58 6.72 4.19 -3.89
CA ILE A 58 6.16 2.89 -4.31
C ILE A 58 6.34 1.77 -3.27
N ASP A 59 7.40 1.81 -2.46
CA ASP A 59 7.53 0.86 -1.36
C ASP A 59 6.43 1.05 -0.30
N PHE A 60 6.00 2.30 -0.05
CA PHE A 60 4.89 2.59 0.85
C PHE A 60 3.55 2.15 0.29
N ASP A 61 3.37 2.29 -1.02
CA ASP A 61 2.21 1.74 -1.73
C ASP A 61 2.05 0.24 -1.48
N ILE A 62 3.15 -0.51 -1.55
CA ILE A 62 3.13 -1.96 -1.30
C ILE A 62 2.93 -2.29 0.18
N GLU A 63 3.57 -1.58 1.10
CA GLU A 63 3.37 -1.76 2.55
C GLU A 63 1.90 -1.52 2.93
N MET A 64 1.31 -0.41 2.48
CA MET A 64 -0.11 -0.10 2.70
C MET A 64 -1.02 -1.17 2.08
N MET A 65 -0.73 -1.62 0.86
CA MET A 65 -1.56 -2.61 0.20
C MET A 65 -1.41 -4.02 0.76
N GLN A 66 -0.28 -4.35 1.40
CA GLN A 66 -0.13 -5.57 2.16
C GLN A 66 -1.03 -5.56 3.42
N GLU A 67 -1.11 -4.43 4.13
CA GLU A 67 -2.04 -4.26 5.24
C GLU A 67 -3.49 -4.30 4.74
N VAL A 68 -3.84 -3.57 3.68
CA VAL A 68 -5.18 -3.61 3.06
C VAL A 68 -5.58 -5.03 2.67
N SER A 69 -4.67 -5.80 2.05
CA SER A 69 -4.93 -7.20 1.70
C SER A 69 -5.26 -8.04 2.93
N SER A 70 -4.50 -7.84 4.02
CA SER A 70 -4.75 -8.51 5.30
C SER A 70 -6.09 -8.10 5.89
N LEU A 71 -6.43 -6.80 5.84
CA LEU A 71 -7.71 -6.26 6.30
C LEU A 71 -8.90 -6.74 5.45
N LEU A 72 -8.68 -7.10 4.18
CA LEU A 72 -9.69 -7.75 3.34
C LEU A 72 -9.76 -9.27 3.57
N GLY A 73 -9.05 -9.79 4.57
CA GLY A 73 -9.08 -11.19 4.99
C GLY A 73 -8.22 -12.13 4.14
N PHE A 74 -7.27 -11.62 3.35
CA PHE A 74 -6.29 -12.48 2.67
C PHE A 74 -5.24 -12.96 3.69
N ALA A 75 -4.99 -14.26 3.74
CA ALA A 75 -3.99 -14.83 4.64
C ALA A 75 -2.58 -14.36 4.24
N PRO A 76 -1.67 -14.06 5.20
CA PRO A 76 -0.32 -13.58 4.88
C PRO A 76 0.47 -14.48 3.90
N ASN A 77 0.32 -15.80 4.00
CA ASN A 77 0.97 -16.76 3.10
C ASN A 77 0.38 -16.80 1.68
N ASN A 78 -0.80 -16.20 1.49
CA ASN A 78 -1.49 -16.10 0.20
C ASN A 78 -1.33 -14.72 -0.45
N ILE A 79 -0.47 -13.86 0.10
CA ILE A 79 -0.11 -12.57 -0.48
C ILE A 79 1.27 -12.70 -1.10
N ARG A 80 1.35 -12.60 -2.43
CA ARG A 80 2.61 -12.54 -3.17
C ARG A 80 2.94 -11.10 -3.53
N ILE A 81 4.19 -10.71 -3.31
CA ILE A 81 4.69 -9.36 -3.56
C ILE A 81 5.84 -9.44 -4.57
N LEU A 82 5.80 -8.59 -5.60
CA LEU A 82 6.92 -8.37 -6.52
C LEU A 82 7.30 -6.89 -6.49
N LYS A 83 8.56 -6.57 -6.21
CA LYS A 83 9.05 -5.17 -6.16
C LYS A 83 10.28 -4.96 -7.02
N ASN A 84 10.32 -3.82 -7.73
CA ASN A 84 11.49 -3.37 -8.48
C ASN A 84 12.14 -4.52 -9.28
N ALA A 85 13.40 -4.89 -9.01
CA ALA A 85 14.12 -5.93 -9.75
C ALA A 85 13.42 -7.29 -9.82
N ASP A 86 12.56 -7.62 -8.85
CA ASP A 86 11.76 -8.85 -8.86
C ASP A 86 10.49 -8.73 -9.72
N ALA A 87 10.01 -7.51 -9.97
CA ALA A 87 8.85 -7.19 -10.79
C ALA A 87 9.23 -7.05 -12.28
N THR A 88 9.94 -8.04 -12.82
CA THR A 88 10.17 -8.14 -14.27
C THR A 88 8.89 -8.51 -15.00
N SER A 89 8.80 -8.12 -16.26
CA SER A 89 7.68 -8.39 -17.15
C SER A 89 7.39 -9.89 -17.25
N THR A 90 8.42 -10.74 -17.20
CA THR A 90 8.27 -12.21 -17.16
C THR A 90 7.81 -12.70 -15.80
N ALA A 91 8.40 -12.21 -14.71
CA ALA A 91 8.02 -12.61 -13.36
C ALA A 91 6.57 -12.23 -13.02
N ILE A 92 6.10 -11.07 -13.49
CA ILE A 92 4.71 -10.65 -13.31
C ILE A 92 3.75 -11.60 -14.05
N ARG A 93 4.02 -11.93 -15.32
CA ARG A 93 3.21 -12.89 -16.09
C ARG A 93 3.16 -14.27 -15.44
N GLN A 94 4.31 -14.74 -14.95
CA GLN A 94 4.41 -16.00 -14.22
C GLN A 94 3.64 -15.96 -12.91
N ALA A 95 3.76 -14.88 -12.13
CA ALA A 95 2.98 -14.72 -10.91
C ALA A 95 1.48 -14.68 -11.20
N PHE A 96 1.04 -13.97 -12.23
CA PHE A 96 -0.37 -13.96 -12.62
C PHE A 96 -0.87 -15.39 -12.93
N THR A 97 -0.11 -16.12 -13.74
CA THR A 97 -0.47 -17.49 -14.15
C THR A 97 -0.42 -18.48 -12.98
N ASP A 98 0.69 -18.55 -12.28
CA ASP A 98 0.90 -19.58 -11.26
C ASP A 98 0.18 -19.26 -9.95
N TRP A 99 0.12 -17.97 -9.58
CA TRP A 99 -0.38 -17.55 -8.28
C TRP A 99 -1.86 -17.15 -8.29
N LEU A 100 -2.34 -16.50 -9.36
CA LEU A 100 -3.73 -16.06 -9.43
C LEU A 100 -4.61 -17.05 -10.17
N ILE A 101 -4.13 -17.63 -11.27
CA ILE A 101 -4.93 -18.56 -12.09
C ILE A 101 -4.83 -19.99 -11.54
N ASN A 102 -3.62 -20.54 -11.43
CA ASN A 102 -3.41 -21.97 -11.13
C ASN A 102 -3.62 -22.30 -9.64
N ALA A 103 -3.32 -21.37 -8.74
CA ALA A 103 -3.43 -21.61 -7.29
C ALA A 103 -4.82 -21.32 -6.70
N THR A 104 -5.78 -20.84 -7.50
CA THR A 104 -7.15 -20.53 -7.06
C THR A 104 -8.18 -21.31 -7.88
N GLN A 105 -9.42 -21.40 -7.39
CA GLN A 105 -10.54 -22.11 -8.00
C GLN A 105 -11.79 -21.22 -8.11
N PRO A 106 -12.78 -21.57 -8.95
CA PRO A 106 -14.08 -20.89 -8.96
C PRO A 106 -14.69 -20.79 -7.55
N GLY A 107 -15.11 -19.58 -7.17
CA GLY A 107 -15.58 -19.23 -5.83
C GLY A 107 -14.56 -18.47 -4.98
N ASP A 108 -13.26 -18.64 -5.24
CA ASP A 108 -12.19 -17.93 -4.53
C ASP A 108 -12.14 -16.44 -4.93
N ARG A 109 -11.55 -15.63 -4.05
CA ARG A 109 -11.29 -14.21 -4.28
C ARG A 109 -9.85 -14.01 -4.74
N VAL A 110 -9.70 -13.12 -5.71
CA VAL A 110 -8.40 -12.69 -6.22
C VAL A 110 -8.26 -11.20 -6.05
N LEU A 111 -7.15 -10.75 -5.49
CA LEU A 111 -6.76 -9.34 -5.45
C LEU A 111 -5.52 -9.13 -6.32
N PHE A 112 -5.63 -8.25 -7.32
CA PHE A 112 -4.50 -7.77 -8.09
C PHE A 112 -4.28 -6.29 -7.76
N TYR A 113 -3.05 -5.92 -7.38
CA TYR A 113 -2.66 -4.54 -7.17
C TYR A 113 -1.38 -4.23 -7.95
N PHE A 114 -1.38 -3.09 -8.64
CA PHE A 114 -0.21 -2.57 -9.32
C PHE A 114 0.00 -1.10 -8.98
N SER A 115 1.24 -0.72 -8.64
CA SER A 115 1.68 0.67 -8.53
C SER A 115 3.01 0.87 -9.26
N GLY A 116 3.03 1.84 -10.17
CA GLY A 116 4.19 2.12 -11.01
C GLY A 116 3.85 3.05 -12.16
N HIS A 117 4.71 3.09 -13.17
CA HIS A 117 4.43 3.84 -14.38
C HIS A 117 3.45 3.10 -15.28
N GLY A 118 2.55 3.85 -15.89
CA GLY A 118 1.86 3.45 -17.11
C GLY A 118 2.24 4.36 -18.28
N SER A 119 1.95 3.92 -19.49
CA SER A 119 2.24 4.63 -20.74
C SER A 119 1.36 4.08 -21.87
N GLN A 120 1.67 4.47 -23.10
CA GLN A 120 1.01 4.00 -24.32
C GLN A 120 2.04 3.50 -25.33
N ILE A 121 1.70 2.47 -26.10
CA ILE A 121 2.48 1.98 -27.25
C ILE A 121 1.61 2.01 -28.51
N PRO A 122 2.19 2.03 -29.74
CA PRO A 122 1.35 1.91 -30.93
C PRO A 122 0.62 0.59 -30.94
N ASP A 123 -0.70 0.66 -31.17
CA ASP A 123 -1.52 -0.50 -31.43
C ASP A 123 -1.00 -1.18 -32.71
N THR A 124 -0.83 -2.50 -32.62
CA THR A 124 -0.36 -3.35 -33.72
C THR A 124 -1.45 -4.25 -34.30
N ASN A 125 -2.60 -4.37 -33.64
CA ASN A 125 -3.72 -5.23 -34.01
C ASN A 125 -4.92 -4.44 -34.62
N GLY A 126 -4.99 -3.13 -34.37
CA GLY A 126 -5.99 -2.21 -34.92
C GLY A 126 -7.34 -2.21 -34.21
N ASP A 127 -7.43 -2.69 -32.97
CA ASP A 127 -8.66 -2.80 -32.20
C ASP A 127 -8.95 -1.60 -31.26
N GLU A 128 -7.97 -0.71 -31.14
CA GLU A 128 -8.02 0.57 -30.42
C GLU A 128 -8.47 1.70 -31.36
N ALA A 129 -9.47 2.49 -30.95
CA ALA A 129 -10.05 3.54 -31.80
C ALA A 129 -9.14 4.76 -31.98
N ASP A 130 -8.16 4.94 -31.09
CA ASP A 130 -7.15 6.00 -31.12
C ASP A 130 -5.77 5.50 -31.60
N GLY A 131 -5.64 4.18 -31.83
CA GLY A 131 -4.45 3.53 -32.36
C GLY A 131 -3.29 3.37 -31.37
N ASN A 132 -3.55 3.32 -30.06
CA ASN A 132 -2.53 3.03 -29.06
C ASN A 132 -3.02 2.01 -28.02
N ASP A 133 -2.17 1.06 -27.64
CA ASP A 133 -2.44 0.17 -26.50
C ASP A 133 -1.97 0.81 -25.19
N GLU A 134 -2.74 0.63 -24.14
CA GLU A 134 -2.38 1.03 -22.78
C GLU A 134 -1.44 0.02 -22.14
N VAL A 135 -0.39 0.50 -21.47
CA VAL A 135 0.63 -0.38 -20.90
C VAL A 135 1.02 -0.04 -19.47
N LEU A 136 1.28 -1.09 -18.68
CA LEU A 136 1.94 -0.98 -17.38
C LEU A 136 3.43 -1.33 -17.53
N LEU A 137 4.30 -0.54 -16.91
CA LEU A 137 5.74 -0.69 -17.04
C LEU A 137 6.28 -1.61 -15.94
N ALA A 138 6.86 -2.73 -16.35
CA ALA A 138 7.64 -3.60 -15.48
C ALA A 138 9.07 -3.05 -15.28
N TYR A 139 9.81 -3.60 -14.31
CA TYR A 139 11.19 -3.16 -14.02
C TYR A 139 12.15 -3.23 -15.21
N ASP A 140 12.02 -4.28 -16.02
CA ASP A 140 12.84 -4.54 -17.20
C ASP A 140 12.29 -3.90 -18.48
N THR A 141 11.34 -2.96 -18.36
CA THR A 141 10.87 -2.13 -19.48
C THR A 141 12.05 -1.40 -20.12
N LYS A 142 12.06 -1.35 -21.46
CA LYS A 142 13.10 -0.66 -22.22
C LYS A 142 12.50 0.28 -23.26
N LEU A 143 13.04 1.50 -23.31
CA LEU A 143 12.75 2.42 -24.40
C LEU A 143 13.58 2.02 -25.63
N VAL A 144 12.88 1.67 -26.70
CA VAL A 144 13.47 1.18 -27.95
C VAL A 144 12.96 1.98 -29.15
N VAL A 145 13.66 1.89 -30.27
CA VAL A 145 13.21 2.47 -31.55
C VAL A 145 12.80 1.33 -32.47
N ARG A 146 11.54 1.33 -32.93
CA ARG A 146 11.02 0.43 -33.98
C ARG A 146 10.52 1.27 -35.14
N HIS A 147 10.91 0.91 -36.36
CA HIS A 147 10.49 1.62 -37.59
C HIS A 147 10.66 3.15 -37.51
N SER A 148 11.79 3.61 -36.96
CA SER A 148 12.10 5.03 -36.75
C SER A 148 11.16 5.78 -35.79
N GLN A 149 10.41 5.05 -34.95
CA GLN A 149 9.58 5.59 -33.88
C GLN A 149 10.01 5.01 -32.52
N GLU A 150 10.05 5.84 -31.49
CA GLU A 150 10.22 5.36 -30.12
C GLU A 150 8.99 4.53 -29.69
N THR A 151 9.22 3.52 -28.86
CA THR A 151 8.22 2.62 -28.31
C THR A 151 8.82 1.84 -27.13
N LEU A 152 8.01 1.05 -26.43
CA LEU A 152 8.43 0.30 -25.25
C LEU A 152 8.49 -1.20 -25.54
N ASN A 153 9.44 -1.87 -24.88
CA ASN A 153 9.55 -3.32 -24.82
C ASN A 153 9.42 -3.78 -23.36
N ASN A 154 9.07 -5.06 -23.17
CA ASN A 154 8.92 -5.69 -21.85
C ASN A 154 7.88 -4.98 -20.96
N VAL A 155 6.81 -4.48 -21.59
CA VAL A 155 5.66 -3.92 -20.90
C VAL A 155 4.58 -4.97 -20.69
N LEU A 156 3.57 -4.68 -19.86
CA LEU A 156 2.34 -5.45 -19.77
C LEU A 156 1.25 -4.68 -20.52
N VAL A 157 0.76 -5.24 -21.61
CA VAL A 157 -0.30 -4.64 -22.42
C VAL A 157 -1.65 -4.98 -21.79
N ASP A 158 -2.58 -4.05 -21.83
CA ASP A 158 -3.93 -4.23 -21.27
C ASP A 158 -4.70 -5.39 -21.91
N ASP A 159 -4.54 -5.62 -23.22
CA ASP A 159 -5.04 -6.80 -23.93
C ASP A 159 -4.54 -8.12 -23.33
N GLU A 160 -3.25 -8.19 -23.00
CA GLU A 160 -2.68 -9.37 -22.35
C GLU A 160 -3.25 -9.56 -20.94
N ILE A 161 -3.39 -8.47 -20.18
CA ILE A 161 -4.00 -8.49 -18.85
C ILE A 161 -5.45 -8.97 -18.98
N HIS A 162 -6.19 -8.49 -19.98
CA HIS A 162 -7.55 -8.91 -20.27
C HIS A 162 -7.59 -10.42 -20.55
N GLU A 163 -6.74 -10.94 -21.44
CA GLU A 163 -6.65 -12.38 -21.72
C GLU A 163 -6.35 -13.21 -20.46
N LEU A 164 -5.43 -12.75 -19.61
CA LEU A 164 -5.12 -13.43 -18.35
C LEU A 164 -6.33 -13.43 -17.39
N ILE A 165 -7.06 -12.32 -17.33
CA ILE A 165 -8.29 -12.21 -16.53
C ILE A 165 -9.39 -13.14 -17.07
N THR A 166 -9.53 -13.31 -18.39
CA THR A 166 -10.49 -14.29 -18.97
C THR A 166 -10.24 -15.73 -18.55
N LYS A 167 -9.03 -16.09 -18.12
CA LYS A 167 -8.72 -17.44 -17.61
C LYS A 167 -9.20 -17.66 -16.17
N MET A 168 -9.66 -16.60 -15.49
CA MET A 168 -10.11 -16.64 -14.09
C MET A 168 -11.64 -16.78 -13.93
N LEU A 169 -12.35 -17.32 -14.94
CA LEU A 169 -13.81 -17.50 -14.87
C LEU A 169 -14.25 -18.19 -13.56
N GLY A 170 -15.35 -17.69 -12.98
CA GLY A 170 -15.92 -18.18 -11.74
C GLY A 170 -15.24 -17.70 -10.45
N ARG A 171 -14.13 -16.97 -10.52
CA ARG A 171 -13.49 -16.30 -9.37
C ARG A 171 -14.01 -14.87 -9.21
N LYS A 172 -13.83 -14.29 -8.03
CA LYS A 172 -14.14 -12.88 -7.73
C LYS A 172 -12.87 -12.05 -7.75
N LEU A 173 -12.64 -11.32 -8.83
CA LEU A 173 -11.46 -10.48 -9.01
C LEU A 173 -11.72 -9.05 -8.53
N ILE A 174 -10.87 -8.54 -7.65
CA ILE A 174 -10.72 -7.11 -7.40
C ILE A 174 -9.36 -6.69 -7.95
N MET A 175 -9.36 -5.67 -8.80
CA MET A 175 -8.15 -5.11 -9.39
C MET A 175 -8.04 -3.63 -9.00
N LEU A 176 -6.90 -3.25 -8.44
CA LEU A 176 -6.60 -1.89 -7.98
C LEU A 176 -5.34 -1.42 -8.73
N VAL A 177 -5.47 -0.39 -9.56
CA VAL A 177 -4.38 0.05 -10.44
C VAL A 177 -4.01 1.50 -10.14
N ASP A 178 -2.85 1.69 -9.53
CA ASP A 178 -2.25 3.00 -9.25
C ASP A 178 -1.18 3.34 -10.31
N ALA A 179 -1.64 3.57 -11.54
CA ALA A 179 -0.85 3.98 -12.69
C ALA A 179 -1.68 4.89 -13.63
N CYS A 180 -1.02 5.61 -14.53
CA CYS A 180 -1.67 6.43 -15.56
C CYS A 180 -1.60 5.75 -16.92
N HIS A 181 -2.69 5.76 -17.68
CA HIS A 181 -2.74 5.12 -19.00
C HIS A 181 -2.73 6.12 -20.17
N SER A 182 -2.95 7.40 -19.88
CA SER A 182 -3.15 8.43 -20.89
C SER A 182 -2.44 9.72 -20.53
N GLY A 183 -1.71 10.30 -21.47
CA GLY A 183 -1.31 11.69 -21.38
C GLY A 183 -2.39 12.53 -22.02
N SER A 184 -3.14 13.38 -21.31
CA SER A 184 -3.81 14.48 -22.03
C SER A 184 -4.05 15.70 -21.15
N SER A 185 -3.92 16.87 -21.78
CA SER A 185 -4.16 18.25 -21.31
C SER A 185 -3.12 18.99 -20.44
N PHE A 186 -2.25 18.34 -19.64
CA PHE A 186 -1.16 19.05 -18.94
C PHE A 186 0.12 19.22 -19.79
N ARG A 187 -0.02 19.94 -20.90
CA ARG A 187 1.10 20.32 -21.75
C ARG A 187 2.02 21.32 -21.03
N GLY A 188 3.30 20.97 -20.91
CA GLY A 188 4.38 21.92 -20.62
C GLY A 188 4.97 21.87 -19.20
N ILE A 189 4.66 20.85 -18.42
CA ILE A 189 5.08 20.76 -17.03
C ILE A 189 5.71 19.37 -16.77
N THR A 190 6.89 19.10 -17.36
CA THR A 190 7.82 18.10 -16.78
C THR A 190 8.29 18.68 -15.46
N LEU A 191 7.51 18.46 -14.41
CA LEU A 191 7.69 19.19 -13.18
C LEU A 191 7.35 18.23 -12.07
N THR A 192 8.43 17.67 -11.53
CA THR A 192 8.66 17.82 -10.10
C THR A 192 8.16 19.21 -9.70
N GLN A 193 6.92 19.30 -9.26
CA GLN A 193 6.27 20.55 -8.89
C GLN A 193 5.82 20.44 -7.46
N HIS A 194 6.00 21.52 -6.73
CA HIS A 194 5.60 21.56 -5.33
C HIS A 194 4.10 21.86 -5.24
N LEU A 195 3.30 20.89 -4.79
CA LEU A 195 1.97 21.20 -4.26
C LEU A 195 2.18 21.77 -2.86
N GLY A 196 2.26 23.10 -2.75
CA GLY A 196 2.79 23.74 -1.55
C GLY A 196 4.30 23.48 -1.40
N LYS A 197 4.71 22.59 -0.48
CA LYS A 197 6.11 22.12 -0.31
C LYS A 197 6.33 20.68 -0.81
N THR A 198 5.27 19.93 -1.14
CA THR A 198 5.31 18.50 -1.47
C THR A 198 5.80 18.23 -2.88
N ARG A 199 6.86 17.43 -3.03
CA ARG A 199 7.30 16.95 -4.35
C ARG A 199 6.29 15.93 -4.88
N VAL A 200 5.62 16.22 -5.99
CA VAL A 200 4.76 15.24 -6.66
C VAL A 200 5.37 14.76 -7.99
N GLN A 201 5.10 13.51 -8.34
CA GLN A 201 5.53 12.88 -9.60
C GLN A 201 4.30 12.32 -10.32
N SER A 202 4.22 12.54 -11.63
CA SER A 202 3.24 11.85 -12.47
C SER A 202 3.59 10.38 -12.59
N LYS A 203 2.59 9.50 -12.53
CA LYS A 203 2.76 8.08 -12.83
C LYS A 203 2.64 7.78 -14.33
N PHE A 204 2.49 8.78 -15.21
CA PHE A 204 2.59 8.59 -16.66
C PHE A 204 4.05 8.72 -17.12
N PHE A 205 4.52 7.75 -17.94
CA PHE A 205 5.80 7.86 -18.63
C PHE A 205 5.57 8.30 -20.08
N ASP A 206 5.98 9.54 -20.40
CA ASP A 206 5.96 10.09 -21.75
C ASP A 206 7.34 9.94 -22.42
N TYR A 207 7.36 9.58 -23.70
CA TYR A 207 8.56 9.43 -24.53
C TYR A 207 8.34 10.04 -25.92
N ALA A 208 9.43 10.50 -26.56
CA ALA A 208 9.34 11.44 -27.66
C ALA A 208 8.72 10.79 -28.91
N GLY A 209 7.60 11.35 -29.40
CA GLY A 209 7.06 11.02 -30.72
C GLY A 209 5.57 10.71 -30.79
N ARG A 210 4.80 10.87 -29.71
CA ARG A 210 3.34 10.68 -29.75
C ARG A 210 2.62 11.92 -29.24
N MET A 211 1.73 12.46 -30.08
CA MET A 211 0.65 13.30 -29.59
C MET A 211 -0.45 12.35 -29.13
N PRO A 212 -0.84 12.35 -27.85
CA PRO A 212 -2.03 11.63 -27.45
C PRO A 212 -3.25 12.34 -28.02
N THR A 213 -3.98 11.64 -28.88
CA THR A 213 -5.42 11.83 -29.02
C THR A 213 -6.08 11.08 -27.87
N SER A 214 -7.04 11.71 -27.20
CA SER A 214 -7.75 11.16 -26.03
C SER A 214 -8.09 9.68 -26.22
N ALA A 215 -7.47 8.81 -25.42
CA ALA A 215 -7.67 7.36 -25.43
C ALA A 215 -8.83 6.98 -24.50
N ARG A 216 -9.18 5.69 -24.43
CA ARG A 216 -10.17 5.16 -23.49
C ARG A 216 -9.50 4.15 -22.55
N GLY A 217 -9.57 4.40 -21.24
CA GLY A 217 -8.95 3.63 -20.17
C GLY A 217 -9.35 2.17 -20.19
N VAL A 218 -8.51 1.31 -19.60
CA VAL A 218 -8.71 -0.14 -19.44
C VAL A 218 -10.20 -0.51 -19.31
N ARG A 219 -10.77 -0.94 -20.44
CA ARG A 219 -12.16 -1.42 -20.53
C ARG A 219 -12.13 -2.91 -20.79
N ILE A 220 -12.40 -3.71 -19.76
CA ILE A 220 -12.69 -5.13 -19.94
C ILE A 220 -14.00 -5.23 -20.74
N ARG A 221 -13.91 -5.58 -22.04
CA ARG A 221 -15.09 -5.83 -22.90
C ARG A 221 -15.88 -7.02 -22.33
N ASN A 222 -17.13 -6.81 -21.94
CA ASN A 222 -18.00 -7.82 -21.31
C ASN A 222 -18.57 -8.90 -22.26
N ASN A 223 -18.22 -8.92 -23.54
CA ASN A 223 -18.87 -9.81 -24.51
C ASN A 223 -18.11 -11.12 -24.72
N ILE A 224 -18.16 -12.02 -23.73
CA ILE A 224 -17.99 -13.46 -23.97
C ILE A 224 -19.38 -14.06 -24.15
N THR A 225 -19.87 -14.13 -25.40
CA THR A 225 -21.04 -14.94 -25.73
C THR A 225 -20.59 -16.36 -26.04
N ASP A 226 -20.58 -17.22 -25.02
CA ASP A 226 -20.40 -18.66 -25.24
C ASP A 226 -21.72 -19.32 -25.61
N ASN A 227 -21.75 -19.91 -26.81
CA ASN A 227 -22.78 -20.84 -27.28
C ASN A 227 -22.69 -22.18 -26.52
N ALA A 228 -22.95 -22.20 -25.21
CA ALA A 228 -23.15 -23.43 -24.45
C ALA A 228 -23.73 -23.14 -23.04
N GLY A 229 -25.07 -23.09 -22.92
CA GLY A 229 -25.88 -23.62 -21.80
C GLY A 229 -25.58 -23.34 -20.31
N ALA A 230 -24.49 -22.70 -19.92
CA ALA A 230 -24.14 -22.33 -18.54
C ALA A 230 -23.19 -21.12 -18.57
N SER A 231 -23.77 -19.92 -18.48
CA SER A 231 -23.00 -18.67 -18.43
C SER A 231 -22.29 -18.55 -17.08
N THR A 232 -20.99 -18.84 -17.04
CA THR A 232 -20.14 -18.53 -15.89
C THR A 232 -19.55 -17.15 -16.13
N SER A 233 -20.34 -16.10 -15.90
CA SER A 233 -19.91 -14.72 -16.14
C SER A 233 -18.74 -14.37 -15.21
N MET A 234 -17.73 -13.68 -15.75
CA MET A 234 -16.61 -13.17 -14.97
C MET A 234 -17.11 -12.17 -13.92
N GLN A 235 -16.78 -12.40 -12.64
CA GLN A 235 -17.08 -11.48 -11.55
C GLN A 235 -15.83 -10.67 -11.24
N TYR A 236 -15.74 -9.45 -11.77
CA TYR A 236 -14.59 -8.58 -11.57
C TYR A 236 -15.01 -7.16 -11.20
N ALA A 237 -14.17 -6.46 -10.46
CA ALA A 237 -14.27 -5.03 -10.21
C ALA A 237 -12.88 -4.41 -10.33
N VAL A 238 -12.71 -3.44 -11.22
CA VAL A 238 -11.47 -2.69 -11.42
C VAL A 238 -11.66 -1.28 -10.89
N LEU A 239 -10.78 -0.85 -10.00
CA LEU A 239 -10.65 0.55 -9.59
C LEU A 239 -9.29 1.07 -10.04
N ALA A 240 -9.29 1.90 -11.08
CA ALA A 240 -8.10 2.55 -11.61
C ALA A 240 -7.97 3.98 -11.05
N ALA A 241 -6.73 4.46 -10.90
CA ALA A 241 -6.46 5.73 -10.23
C ALA A 241 -7.01 6.96 -10.97
N ALA A 242 -6.92 7.01 -12.30
CA ALA A 242 -7.25 8.21 -13.08
C ALA A 242 -8.03 7.89 -14.36
N ASN A 243 -8.73 8.90 -14.90
CA ASN A 243 -9.30 8.87 -16.25
C ASN A 243 -8.25 9.05 -17.34
N ASP A 244 -8.72 8.87 -18.57
CA ASP A 244 -8.02 8.95 -19.85
C ASP A 244 -7.50 10.36 -20.22
N ASP A 245 -7.83 11.35 -19.40
CA ASP A 245 -7.40 12.74 -19.54
C ASP A 245 -6.80 13.30 -18.24
N GLU A 246 -6.50 12.42 -17.28
CA GLU A 246 -6.00 12.76 -15.96
C GLU A 246 -4.71 12.00 -15.63
N GLU A 247 -3.92 12.53 -14.69
CA GLU A 247 -2.69 11.90 -14.24
C GLU A 247 -2.80 11.53 -12.75
N ALA A 248 -2.71 10.23 -12.46
CA ALA A 248 -2.46 9.74 -11.11
C ALA A 248 -1.12 10.26 -10.59
N LEU A 249 -1.16 10.81 -9.38
CA LEU A 249 -0.01 11.46 -8.76
C LEU A 249 0.58 10.62 -7.65
N ASN A 250 1.89 10.72 -7.56
CA ASN A 250 2.70 10.07 -6.56
C ASN A 250 3.40 11.09 -5.66
N SER A 251 3.48 10.79 -4.37
CA SER A 251 4.29 11.51 -3.39
C SER A 251 5.36 10.56 -2.83
N PRO A 252 6.40 11.07 -2.14
CA PRO A 252 7.38 10.16 -1.53
C PRO A 252 6.87 9.35 -0.34
N ASN A 253 5.62 9.57 0.09
CA ASN A 253 4.91 8.75 1.08
C ASN A 253 3.97 7.71 0.42
N GLY A 254 3.89 7.67 -0.90
CA GLY A 254 2.98 6.82 -1.66
C GLY A 254 2.15 7.59 -2.69
N GLY A 255 1.48 6.84 -3.55
CA GLY A 255 0.47 7.31 -4.49
C GLY A 255 -0.75 7.83 -3.74
N PHE A 256 -1.25 9.01 -4.12
CA PHE A 256 -2.44 9.58 -3.47
C PHE A 256 -3.64 8.63 -3.59
N PHE A 257 -3.78 7.92 -4.71
CA PHE A 257 -4.82 6.91 -4.87
C PHE A 257 -4.70 5.78 -3.84
N THR A 258 -3.50 5.22 -3.69
CA THR A 258 -3.25 4.15 -2.71
C THR A 258 -3.44 4.62 -1.27
N ILE A 259 -2.97 5.83 -0.92
CA ILE A 259 -3.21 6.42 0.41
C ILE A 259 -4.71 6.53 0.68
N GLY A 260 -5.49 7.01 -0.30
CA GLY A 260 -6.94 7.11 -0.19
C GLY A 260 -7.62 5.76 0.06
N ILE A 261 -7.19 4.70 -0.64
CA ILE A 261 -7.69 3.33 -0.44
C ILE A 261 -7.35 2.86 0.97
N TYR A 262 -6.08 2.98 1.36
CA TYR A 262 -5.58 2.58 2.65
C TYR A 262 -6.37 3.23 3.79
N ARG A 263 -6.45 4.58 3.78
CA ARG A 263 -7.22 5.34 4.78
C ARG A 263 -8.67 4.89 4.83
N THR A 264 -9.30 4.67 3.69
CA THR A 264 -10.71 4.28 3.61
C THR A 264 -10.97 2.90 4.23
N ILE A 265 -10.19 1.89 3.83
CA ILE A 265 -10.34 0.52 4.30
C ILE A 265 -9.95 0.42 5.77
N ARG A 266 -8.92 1.14 6.18
CA ARG A 266 -8.48 1.14 7.57
C ARG A 266 -9.46 1.84 8.50
N ALA A 267 -9.99 3.00 8.11
CA ALA A 267 -11.05 3.66 8.86
C ALA A 267 -12.29 2.74 8.98
N GLN A 268 -12.63 1.99 7.92
CA GLN A 268 -13.67 0.98 7.96
C GLN A 268 -13.34 -0.17 8.94
N ALA A 269 -12.08 -0.61 9.00
CA ALA A 269 -11.65 -1.66 9.91
C ALA A 269 -11.68 -1.23 11.39
N GLN A 270 -11.47 0.06 11.66
CA GLN A 270 -11.44 0.63 13.02
C GLN A 270 -12.81 1.04 13.56
N SER A 271 -13.84 1.05 12.71
CA SER A 271 -15.16 1.58 13.04
C SER A 271 -16.25 0.59 12.67
N ASN A 272 -17.40 0.67 13.35
CA ASN A 272 -18.55 -0.18 13.03
C ASN A 272 -19.42 0.42 11.91
N HIS A 273 -18.82 1.14 10.96
CA HIS A 273 -19.52 1.92 9.92
C HIS A 273 -20.11 1.03 8.81
N GLY A 274 -21.13 0.23 9.12
CA GLY A 274 -21.87 -0.56 8.12
C GLY A 274 -20.98 -1.41 7.20
N ALA A 275 -21.47 -1.70 5.99
CA ALA A 275 -20.69 -2.39 4.96
C ALA A 275 -20.00 -1.40 4.02
N LEU A 276 -18.72 -1.62 3.70
CA LEU A 276 -18.01 -0.91 2.63
C LEU A 276 -18.17 -1.68 1.32
N THR A 277 -18.47 -1.01 0.21
CA THR A 277 -18.52 -1.60 -1.15
C THR A 277 -17.46 -0.97 -2.04
N MET A 278 -17.19 -1.53 -3.22
CA MET A 278 -16.26 -0.90 -4.19
C MET A 278 -16.74 0.48 -4.65
N ALA A 279 -18.06 0.66 -4.83
CA ALA A 279 -18.64 1.97 -5.15
C ALA A 279 -18.42 3.00 -4.03
N MET A 280 -18.60 2.59 -2.78
CA MET A 280 -18.31 3.46 -1.63
C MET A 280 -16.81 3.73 -1.46
N LEU A 281 -15.96 2.75 -1.74
CA LEU A 281 -14.51 2.92 -1.75
C LEU A 281 -14.12 3.99 -2.76
N GLN A 282 -14.58 3.88 -4.02
CA GLN A 282 -14.34 4.89 -5.05
C GLN A 282 -14.79 6.28 -4.61
N GLN A 283 -16.01 6.42 -4.10
CA GLN A 283 -16.54 7.69 -3.60
C GLN A 283 -15.68 8.31 -2.48
N ARG A 284 -15.25 7.49 -1.50
CA ARG A 284 -14.43 7.97 -0.37
C ARG A 284 -13.00 8.33 -0.79
N VAL A 285 -12.41 7.57 -1.72
CA VAL A 285 -11.11 7.90 -2.31
C VAL A 285 -11.20 9.22 -3.09
N THR A 286 -12.24 9.40 -3.91
CA THR A 286 -12.46 10.69 -4.62
C THR A 286 -12.61 11.85 -3.64
N ALA A 287 -13.35 11.66 -2.54
CA ALA A 287 -13.49 12.69 -1.51
C ALA A 287 -12.14 13.05 -0.86
N TYR A 288 -11.32 12.05 -0.53
CA TYR A 288 -9.95 12.26 -0.04
C TYR A 288 -9.10 13.06 -1.04
N LEU A 289 -9.09 12.66 -2.32
CA LEU A 289 -8.32 13.36 -3.35
C LEU A 289 -8.78 14.82 -3.51
N SER A 290 -10.08 15.09 -3.38
CA SER A 290 -10.62 16.46 -3.46
C SER A 290 -10.18 17.39 -2.32
N ILE A 291 -9.76 16.82 -1.19
CA ILE A 291 -9.25 17.54 -0.02
C ILE A 291 -7.75 17.78 -0.15
N GLU A 292 -7.00 16.75 -0.58
CA GLU A 292 -5.53 16.80 -0.63
C GLU A 292 -4.98 17.48 -1.87
N LEU A 293 -5.69 17.41 -2.99
CA LEU A 293 -5.23 17.90 -4.29
C LEU A 293 -5.94 19.20 -4.68
N SER A 294 -5.19 20.09 -5.32
CA SER A 294 -5.77 21.28 -5.94
C SER A 294 -6.64 20.89 -7.14
N GLN A 295 -7.61 21.71 -7.49
CA GLN A 295 -8.51 21.48 -8.64
C GLN A 295 -7.76 21.24 -9.96
N GLN A 296 -6.55 21.80 -10.13
CA GLN A 296 -5.72 21.62 -11.33
C GLN A 296 -4.90 20.32 -11.33
N ARG A 297 -4.93 19.55 -10.26
CA ARG A 297 -4.15 18.31 -10.07
C ARG A 297 -5.04 17.17 -9.61
N MET A 298 -6.34 17.42 -9.50
CA MET A 298 -7.32 16.42 -9.16
C MET A 298 -7.39 15.41 -10.29
N PHE A 299 -7.49 14.15 -9.91
CA PHE A 299 -7.81 13.04 -10.79
C PHE A 299 -8.92 12.23 -10.12
N ASN A 300 -9.69 11.53 -10.93
CA ASN A 300 -10.92 10.86 -10.51
C ASN A 300 -10.80 9.35 -10.72
N PRO A 301 -10.75 8.56 -9.63
CA PRO A 301 -10.72 7.11 -9.74
C PRO A 301 -11.90 6.54 -10.51
N GLN A 302 -11.59 5.62 -11.43
CA GLN A 302 -12.56 4.99 -12.32
C GLN A 302 -12.88 3.57 -11.87
N LEU A 303 -14.17 3.31 -11.68
CA LEU A 303 -14.69 2.01 -11.27
C LEU A 303 -15.42 1.36 -12.44
N SER A 304 -15.01 0.14 -12.80
CA SER A 304 -15.65 -0.67 -13.84
C SER A 304 -15.78 -2.13 -13.41
N GLY A 305 -16.69 -2.87 -14.05
CA GLY A 305 -16.86 -4.30 -13.85
C GLY A 305 -18.29 -4.74 -13.52
N ASP A 306 -18.40 -5.92 -12.92
CA ASP A 306 -19.68 -6.56 -12.60
C ASP A 306 -20.45 -5.76 -11.55
N PRO A 307 -21.70 -5.33 -11.83
CA PRO A 307 -22.51 -4.56 -10.88
C PRO A 307 -22.75 -5.29 -9.56
N GLY A 308 -22.85 -6.62 -9.60
CA GLY A 308 -23.04 -7.45 -8.41
C GLY A 308 -21.84 -7.39 -7.48
N LEU A 309 -20.63 -7.53 -8.01
CA LEU A 309 -19.39 -7.43 -7.24
C LEU A 309 -19.10 -5.99 -6.79
N ILE A 310 -19.39 -4.98 -7.62
CA ILE A 310 -19.20 -3.56 -7.29
C ILE A 310 -20.02 -3.13 -6.07
N THR A 311 -21.25 -3.65 -5.97
CA THR A 311 -22.20 -3.31 -4.89
C THR A 311 -22.15 -4.28 -3.71
N ALA A 312 -21.41 -5.39 -3.83
CA ALA A 312 -21.25 -6.34 -2.74
C ALA A 312 -20.40 -5.74 -1.60
N PRO A 313 -20.72 -6.07 -0.33
CA PRO A 313 -19.86 -5.76 0.81
C PRO A 313 -18.46 -6.36 0.67
N LEU A 314 -17.45 -5.55 0.87
CA LEU A 314 -16.07 -5.96 1.08
C LEU A 314 -15.93 -6.57 2.49
N PRO A 315 -15.28 -7.73 2.63
CA PRO A 315 -15.09 -8.38 3.93
C PRO A 315 -13.92 -7.75 4.67
N VAL A 316 -14.13 -6.53 5.19
CA VAL A 316 -13.14 -5.81 6.00
C VAL A 316 -13.15 -6.40 7.42
N THR A 317 -12.00 -6.93 7.85
CA THR A 317 -11.78 -7.41 9.22
C THR A 317 -11.49 -6.25 10.16
N ALA A 318 -11.96 -6.34 11.40
CA ALA A 318 -11.70 -5.32 12.40
C ALA A 318 -10.19 -5.17 12.68
N ALA A 319 -9.73 -3.93 12.79
CA ALA A 319 -8.35 -3.58 13.14
C ALA A 319 -8.31 -2.82 14.47
N PRO A 320 -7.23 -2.98 15.26
CA PRO A 320 -6.98 -2.09 16.38
C PRO A 320 -6.93 -0.61 15.93
N ILE A 321 -7.35 0.29 16.81
CA ILE A 321 -7.18 1.73 16.64
C ILE A 321 -5.70 2.06 16.93
N GLY A 322 -5.01 2.71 15.98
CA GLY A 322 -3.54 2.82 15.96
C GLY A 322 -2.84 1.54 15.45
N GLN A 323 -1.51 1.55 15.36
CA GLN A 323 -0.65 0.39 15.02
C GLN A 323 -0.55 -0.08 13.55
N GLY A 324 -0.72 0.80 12.56
CA GLY A 324 -0.60 0.41 11.15
C GLY A 324 0.83 0.44 10.66
N ALA A 325 1.03 0.30 9.34
CA ALA A 325 2.34 0.26 8.72
C ALA A 325 3.28 1.40 9.18
N GLN A 326 2.82 2.66 9.15
CA GLN A 326 3.61 3.83 9.56
C GLN A 326 3.89 3.82 11.07
N TRP A 327 2.91 3.41 11.89
CA TRP A 327 3.11 3.24 13.32
C TRP A 327 4.18 2.20 13.62
N GLN A 328 4.08 1.01 13.02
CA GLN A 328 5.05 -0.07 13.20
C GLN A 328 6.44 0.35 12.75
N ARG A 329 6.53 1.19 11.70
CA ARG A 329 7.80 1.74 11.22
C ARG A 329 8.42 2.73 12.20
N LEU A 330 7.64 3.66 12.75
CA LEU A 330 8.13 4.58 13.80
C LEU A 330 8.54 3.81 15.07
N GLU A 331 7.78 2.78 15.42
CA GLU A 331 8.10 1.89 16.54
C GLU A 331 9.42 1.15 16.27
N SER A 332 9.62 0.60 15.07
CA SER A 332 10.87 -0.07 14.68
C SER A 332 12.07 0.88 14.72
N LEU A 333 11.92 2.10 14.20
CA LEU A 333 12.96 3.14 14.32
C LEU A 333 13.32 3.45 15.78
N TYR A 334 12.31 3.53 16.65
CA TYR A 334 12.56 3.71 18.07
C TYR A 334 13.39 2.56 18.62
N GLN A 335 13.03 1.30 18.32
CA GLN A 335 13.73 0.09 18.80
C GLN A 335 15.16 -0.05 18.26
N GLU A 336 15.41 0.39 17.02
CA GLU A 336 16.73 0.30 16.38
C GLU A 336 17.72 1.38 16.84
N ALA A 337 17.24 2.44 17.51
CA ALA A 337 18.08 3.51 18.00
C ALA A 337 19.07 3.00 19.06
N SER A 338 20.32 3.48 18.99
CA SER A 338 21.39 3.00 19.88
C SER A 338 21.23 3.47 21.33
N ASN A 339 20.51 4.56 21.56
CA ASN A 339 20.30 5.13 22.87
C ASN A 339 18.88 5.68 22.99
N HIS A 340 18.36 5.75 24.23
CA HIS A 340 17.04 6.33 24.49
C HIS A 340 17.11 7.49 25.49
N PHE A 341 16.22 8.46 25.30
CA PHE A 341 15.98 9.56 26.23
C PHE A 341 14.49 9.70 26.56
N THR A 342 14.12 10.66 27.40
CA THR A 342 12.74 10.83 27.86
C THR A 342 12.03 11.94 27.11
N ILE A 343 10.81 11.66 26.69
CA ILE A 343 9.82 12.61 26.20
C ILE A 343 8.55 12.47 27.04
N THR A 344 8.01 13.59 27.52
CA THR A 344 6.83 13.61 28.39
C THR A 344 5.84 14.65 27.87
N PRO A 345 4.59 14.26 27.55
CA PRO A 345 3.56 15.21 27.17
C PRO A 345 2.99 15.89 28.42
N ASN A 346 2.37 17.07 28.23
CA ASN A 346 1.64 17.77 29.29
C ASN A 346 0.50 16.92 29.89
N GLN A 347 -0.11 16.07 29.07
CA GLN A 347 -1.12 15.10 29.47
C GLN A 347 -1.13 13.92 28.50
N THR A 348 -1.64 12.76 28.91
CA THR A 348 -1.71 11.56 28.07
C THR A 348 -3.02 11.43 27.30
N GLN A 349 -4.04 12.19 27.67
CA GLN A 349 -5.33 12.26 26.97
C GLN A 349 -5.64 13.69 26.54
N HIS A 350 -6.08 13.88 25.30
CA HIS A 350 -6.38 15.18 24.70
C HIS A 350 -7.74 15.16 24.01
N HIS A 351 -8.56 16.18 24.22
CA HIS A 351 -9.85 16.33 23.54
C HIS A 351 -9.66 16.94 22.15
N VAL A 352 -10.31 16.34 21.14
CA VAL A 352 -10.29 16.80 19.75
C VAL A 352 -10.63 18.29 19.66
N ASN A 353 -9.81 19.06 18.93
CA ASN A 353 -10.03 20.49 18.64
C ASN A 353 -10.18 21.40 19.88
N ARG A 354 -9.83 20.91 21.08
CA ARG A 354 -9.94 21.66 22.33
C ARG A 354 -8.61 21.76 23.06
N ASP A 355 -7.89 20.65 23.14
CA ASP A 355 -6.64 20.57 23.87
C ASP A 355 -5.43 20.81 22.96
N TYR A 356 -4.32 21.22 23.58
CA TYR A 356 -3.04 21.42 22.89
C TYR A 356 -1.99 20.48 23.46
N LEU A 357 -1.10 20.03 22.58
CA LEU A 357 0.03 19.20 22.93
C LEU A 357 1.26 20.06 23.27
N GLU A 358 1.84 19.79 24.43
CA GLU A 358 3.16 20.30 24.82
C GLU A 358 4.03 19.12 25.23
N LEU A 359 5.29 19.14 24.79
CA LEU A 359 6.26 18.06 24.96
C LEU A 359 7.48 18.58 25.71
N THR A 360 7.81 17.93 26.81
CA THR A 360 9.05 18.15 27.55
C THR A 360 10.03 17.03 27.22
N LEU A 361 11.22 17.39 26.73
CA LEU A 361 12.28 16.47 26.32
C LEU A 361 13.52 16.72 27.16
N ASN A 362 14.24 15.66 27.54
CA ASN A 362 15.58 15.78 28.12
C ASN A 362 16.62 15.43 27.06
N ILE A 363 17.11 16.44 26.35
CA ILE A 363 18.02 16.26 25.22
C ILE A 363 19.38 15.71 25.73
N PRO A 364 19.96 14.69 25.08
CA PRO A 364 21.24 14.10 25.46
C PRO A 364 22.38 15.11 25.59
N THR A 365 23.41 14.76 26.37
CA THR A 365 24.53 15.64 26.75
C THR A 365 25.33 16.23 25.58
N SER A 366 25.27 15.63 24.39
CA SER A 366 25.91 16.15 23.18
C SER A 366 25.09 17.19 22.41
N GLY A 367 23.80 17.36 22.74
CA GLY A 367 22.86 18.06 21.85
C GLY A 367 22.75 17.36 20.49
N GLY A 368 22.21 18.06 19.50
CA GLY A 368 22.13 17.56 18.12
C GLY A 368 21.03 18.20 17.30
N TYR A 369 20.48 17.44 16.36
CA TYR A 369 19.39 17.86 15.48
C TYR A 369 18.14 17.03 15.82
N LEU A 370 17.13 17.69 16.41
CA LEU A 370 15.91 17.06 16.91
C LEU A 370 14.86 16.98 15.81
N ASN A 371 14.17 15.86 15.69
CA ASN A 371 12.96 15.71 14.89
C ASN A 371 11.91 14.97 15.73
N ILE A 372 10.66 15.43 15.70
CA ILE A 372 9.54 14.85 16.44
C ILE A 372 8.42 14.56 15.43
N LEU A 373 7.98 13.30 15.41
CA LEU A 373 6.92 12.81 14.55
C LEU A 373 5.77 12.28 15.40
N ASN A 374 4.56 12.41 14.88
CA ASN A 374 3.35 11.80 15.40
C ASN A 374 2.80 10.85 14.34
N VAL A 375 2.30 9.68 14.73
CA VAL A 375 1.43 8.84 13.91
C VAL A 375 0.07 8.81 14.54
N GLY A 376 -0.93 9.29 13.80
CA GLY A 376 -2.33 9.36 14.21
C GLY A 376 -3.04 8.00 14.26
N PRO A 377 -4.29 7.95 14.77
CA PRO A 377 -5.10 6.73 14.77
C PRO A 377 -5.35 6.18 13.35
N ASP A 378 -5.33 7.06 12.35
CA ASP A 378 -5.47 6.82 10.91
C ASP A 378 -4.15 6.48 10.20
N ASP A 379 -3.07 6.25 10.95
CA ASP A 379 -1.67 6.12 10.50
C ASP A 379 -1.03 7.36 9.91
N GLU A 380 -1.68 8.52 9.99
CA GLU A 380 -1.12 9.70 9.37
C GLU A 380 0.10 10.22 10.12
N VAL A 381 1.22 10.31 9.39
CA VAL A 381 2.46 10.82 9.96
C VAL A 381 2.47 12.34 9.88
N THR A 382 2.53 12.99 11.04
CA THR A 382 2.69 14.44 11.15
C THR A 382 4.06 14.77 11.74
N ILE A 383 4.82 15.66 11.09
CA ILE A 383 6.01 16.24 11.72
C ILE A 383 5.56 17.32 12.68
N LEU A 384 5.74 17.08 13.98
CA LEU A 384 5.47 18.07 15.02
C LEU A 384 6.61 19.09 15.14
N PHE A 385 7.85 18.64 14.92
CA PHE A 385 9.05 19.47 14.98
C PHE A 385 10.19 18.89 14.12
N PRO A 386 11.01 19.72 13.44
CA PRO A 386 10.80 21.14 13.16
C PRO A 386 9.54 21.37 12.32
N ASN A 387 9.03 22.60 12.31
CA ASN A 387 7.84 22.97 11.54
C ASN A 387 8.01 24.37 10.93
N GLU A 388 6.98 24.85 10.23
CA GLU A 388 7.06 26.16 9.55
C GLU A 388 7.24 27.35 10.51
N TYR A 389 6.76 27.23 11.75
CA TYR A 389 6.86 28.26 12.77
C TYR A 389 8.19 28.22 13.52
N GLN A 390 8.77 27.03 13.66
CA GLN A 390 10.09 26.80 14.25
C GLN A 390 10.92 25.88 13.35
N PRO A 391 11.53 26.43 12.27
CA PRO A 391 12.18 25.61 11.23
C PRO A 391 13.57 25.11 11.62
N SER A 392 14.24 25.78 12.56
CA SER A 392 15.55 25.34 13.06
C SER A 392 15.38 24.22 14.08
N ASN A 393 16.08 23.12 13.85
CA ASN A 393 15.96 21.92 14.65
C ASN A 393 17.24 21.54 15.42
N LYS A 394 18.26 22.41 15.36
CA LYS A 394 19.46 22.27 16.17
C LYS A 394 19.15 22.61 17.63
N VAL A 395 19.40 21.68 18.53
CA VAL A 395 19.10 21.78 19.96
C VAL A 395 20.34 21.55 20.80
N ALA A 396 20.43 22.29 21.91
CA ALA A 396 21.45 22.05 22.93
C ALA A 396 21.03 20.91 23.86
N ALA A 397 21.99 20.34 24.57
CA ALA A 397 21.74 19.37 25.63
C ALA A 397 20.90 19.96 26.77
N GLY A 398 20.14 19.09 27.45
CA GLY A 398 19.33 19.46 28.61
C GLY A 398 17.83 19.56 28.33
N PRO A 399 17.05 20.08 29.29
CA PRO A 399 15.59 20.13 29.18
C PRO A 399 15.15 21.10 28.07
N LEU A 400 14.19 20.65 27.27
CA LEU A 400 13.61 21.39 26.16
C LEU A 400 12.09 21.25 26.19
N LEU A 401 11.37 22.36 26.08
CA LEU A 401 9.91 22.40 25.96
C LEU A 401 9.54 22.76 24.51
N ILE A 402 8.64 21.99 23.91
CA ILE A 402 8.11 22.19 22.56
C ILE A 402 6.57 22.16 22.61
N PRO A 403 5.86 23.23 22.21
CA PRO A 403 6.38 24.56 21.88
C PRO A 403 7.01 25.26 23.10
N GLY A 404 8.10 26.00 22.90
CA GLY A 404 8.77 26.71 24.00
C GLY A 404 7.93 27.88 24.54
N PRO A 405 8.29 28.46 25.71
CA PRO A 405 7.49 29.52 26.36
C PRO A 405 7.26 30.79 25.52
N ARG A 406 8.12 31.05 24.53
CA ARG A 406 8.04 32.19 23.60
C ARG A 406 7.55 31.80 22.21
N ALA A 407 7.10 30.56 22.01
CA ALA A 407 6.60 30.10 20.72
C ALA A 407 5.29 30.80 20.38
N LEU A 408 5.20 31.29 19.15
CA LEU A 408 4.00 31.93 18.59
C LEU A 408 3.02 30.91 17.99
N PHE A 409 3.16 29.62 18.34
CA PHE A 409 2.31 28.54 17.89
C PHE A 409 1.91 27.62 19.05
N ARG A 410 0.89 26.81 18.80
CA ARG A 410 0.47 25.68 19.64
C ARG A 410 0.32 24.46 18.74
N ILE A 411 0.56 23.28 19.28
CA ILE A 411 0.31 22.03 18.56
C ILE A 411 -1.11 21.62 18.88
N GLY A 412 -2.03 21.82 17.94
CA GLY A 412 -3.40 21.34 18.07
C GLY A 412 -3.43 19.81 18.02
N VAL A 413 -4.45 19.23 18.66
CA VAL A 413 -4.77 17.81 18.51
C VAL A 413 -6.02 17.68 17.64
N PRO A 414 -5.87 17.69 16.31
CA PRO A 414 -6.99 17.36 15.43
C PRO A 414 -7.35 15.90 15.65
N GLY A 415 -8.63 15.56 15.47
CA GLY A 415 -9.04 14.16 15.39
C GLY A 415 -8.38 13.45 14.20
N PRO A 416 -8.66 12.15 14.00
CA PRO A 416 -9.71 11.36 14.64
C PRO A 416 -9.39 10.95 16.09
N THR A 417 -10.40 10.45 16.81
CA THR A 417 -10.22 9.90 18.16
C THR A 417 -9.49 8.56 18.12
N GLY A 418 -8.61 8.31 19.09
CA GLY A 418 -7.80 7.10 19.15
C GLY A 418 -6.39 7.34 19.66
N SER A 419 -5.54 6.31 19.60
CA SER A 419 -4.16 6.41 20.06
C SER A 419 -3.23 7.10 19.05
N ASN A 420 -2.30 7.89 19.57
CA ASN A 420 -1.19 8.51 18.86
C ASN A 420 0.14 7.91 19.34
N LEU A 421 1.09 7.75 18.42
CA LEU A 421 2.48 7.46 18.72
C LEU A 421 3.34 8.66 18.38
N ILE A 422 3.96 9.27 19.39
CA ILE A 422 4.90 10.36 19.21
C ILE A 422 6.31 9.81 19.41
N VAL A 423 7.18 10.00 18.41
CA VAL A 423 8.60 9.60 18.48
C VAL A 423 9.49 10.78 18.18
N ALA A 424 10.49 10.98 19.03
CA ALA A 424 11.51 12.01 18.89
C ALA A 424 12.88 11.37 18.62
N PHE A 425 13.63 11.93 17.68
CA PHE A 425 14.98 11.51 17.31
C PHE A 425 15.95 12.68 17.42
N VAL A 426 17.14 12.43 17.98
CA VAL A 426 18.25 13.38 17.98
C VAL A 426 19.42 12.76 17.21
N THR A 427 19.77 13.39 16.10
CA THR A 427 20.90 12.96 15.24
C THR A 427 22.13 13.83 15.47
N PRO A 428 23.35 13.28 15.34
CA PRO A 428 24.59 14.06 15.42
C PRO A 428 24.84 14.90 14.16
N GLN A 429 24.36 14.44 13.00
CA GLN A 429 24.46 15.14 11.73
C GLN A 429 23.18 15.93 11.42
N PRO A 430 23.26 17.02 10.63
CA PRO A 430 22.09 17.82 10.27
C PRO A 430 21.07 17.02 9.47
N VAL A 431 19.98 16.62 10.12
CA VAL A 431 18.79 16.03 9.49
C VAL A 431 17.60 16.87 9.91
N ASN A 432 16.92 17.52 8.95
CA ASN A 432 15.78 18.40 9.22
C ASN A 432 14.58 17.95 8.37
N LEU A 433 13.68 17.19 8.98
CA LEU A 433 12.61 16.50 8.25
C LEU A 433 11.59 17.46 7.62
N HIS A 434 11.45 18.67 8.15
CA HIS A 434 10.61 19.70 7.56
C HIS A 434 11.23 20.31 6.30
N GLN A 435 12.56 20.52 6.28
CA GLN A 435 13.28 21.12 5.14
C GLN A 435 13.64 20.11 4.06
N THR A 436 14.02 18.88 4.43
CA THR A 436 14.26 17.81 3.45
C THR A 436 12.96 17.39 2.77
N GLY A 437 11.81 17.80 3.32
CA GLY A 437 10.54 17.19 3.03
C GLY A 437 10.55 15.77 3.57
N PHE A 438 9.69 15.46 4.53
CA PHE A 438 9.27 14.07 4.74
C PHE A 438 8.91 13.42 3.39
N GLN A 439 8.42 14.24 2.48
CA GLN A 439 8.04 13.98 1.11
C GLN A 439 9.18 14.15 0.09
N ALA A 440 10.40 13.70 0.35
CA ALA A 440 11.45 13.61 -0.70
C ALA A 440 12.03 12.21 -0.88
N ASN A 441 12.02 11.39 0.18
CA ASN A 441 12.16 9.94 0.16
C ASN A 441 12.11 9.49 1.61
N THR A 442 10.95 8.99 2.04
CA THR A 442 10.79 8.44 3.39
C THR A 442 11.71 7.21 3.56
N GLU A 443 12.08 6.52 2.47
CA GLU A 443 13.22 5.61 2.48
C GLU A 443 14.53 6.29 2.87
N ASP A 444 14.93 7.41 2.26
CA ASP A 444 16.22 8.06 2.55
C ASP A 444 16.25 8.68 3.95
N VAL A 445 15.14 9.23 4.43
CA VAL A 445 15.04 9.73 5.81
C VAL A 445 15.17 8.59 6.81
N PHE A 446 14.41 7.51 6.64
CA PHE A 446 14.44 6.37 7.57
C PHE A 446 15.78 5.62 7.44
N ARG A 447 16.31 5.44 6.22
CA ARG A 447 17.64 4.87 5.91
C ARG A 447 18.77 5.71 6.51
N ASN A 448 18.68 7.05 6.47
CA ASN A 448 19.66 7.96 7.10
C ASN A 448 19.51 8.03 8.64
N LEU A 449 18.35 7.63 9.17
CA LEU A 449 18.10 7.48 10.62
C LEU A 449 18.41 6.05 11.12
N MET A 450 18.73 5.09 10.24
CA MET A 450 18.99 3.69 10.58
C MET A 450 20.49 3.33 10.44
N PRO A 451 21.07 2.52 11.35
CA PRO A 451 22.42 1.98 11.20
C PRO A 451 22.60 1.07 9.97
N ALA A 452 21.53 0.37 9.54
CA ALA A 452 21.58 -0.57 8.41
C ALA A 452 21.67 0.13 7.05
N GLY A 453 21.10 1.34 6.93
CA GLY A 453 21.12 2.14 5.69
C GLY A 453 22.51 2.65 5.29
N ALA A 454 23.42 2.78 6.25
CA ALA A 454 24.81 3.11 5.98
C ALA A 454 25.57 2.00 5.24
N ASN A 455 25.15 0.73 5.38
CA ASN A 455 25.85 -0.43 4.81
C ASN A 455 25.59 -0.63 3.31
N GLU A 456 24.44 -0.21 2.78
CA GLU A 456 24.12 -0.38 1.34
C GLU A 456 24.76 0.69 0.45
N LEU A 457 24.89 1.93 0.95
CA LEU A 457 25.72 2.95 0.30
C LEU A 457 27.21 2.57 0.31
N GLN A 458 27.68 1.90 1.36
CA GLN A 458 29.03 1.35 1.39
C GLN A 458 29.22 0.29 0.29
N ARG A 459 28.23 -0.57 0.03
CA ARG A 459 28.29 -1.53 -1.09
C ARG A 459 28.21 -0.87 -2.47
N ALA A 460 27.42 0.19 -2.63
CA ALA A 460 27.34 0.95 -3.89
C ALA A 460 28.61 1.76 -4.20
N VAL A 461 29.41 2.10 -3.18
CA VAL A 461 30.69 2.83 -3.35
C VAL A 461 31.91 1.88 -3.42
N THR A 462 31.76 0.60 -3.05
CA THR A 462 32.84 -0.40 -3.10
C THR A 462 33.01 -1.01 -4.51
N TYR A 463 33.09 -0.16 -5.55
CA TYR A 463 33.69 -0.52 -6.84
C TYR A 463 35.00 0.22 -7.13
N ARG A 464 35.51 1.00 -6.17
CA ARG A 464 36.86 1.61 -6.28
C ARG A 464 37.56 1.72 -4.91
N GLY A 465 38.50 0.81 -4.68
CA GLY A 465 39.66 1.06 -3.82
C GLY A 465 39.52 0.63 -2.36
N SER A 466 40.46 -0.21 -1.93
CA SER A 466 40.60 -0.84 -0.63
C SER A 466 40.86 0.17 0.50
N TYR A 467 39.97 0.22 1.50
CA TYR A 467 40.25 0.76 2.83
C TYR A 467 39.53 -0.07 3.89
N ASN A 468 40.23 -0.42 4.97
CA ASN A 468 39.62 -0.95 6.20
C ASN A 468 38.85 0.20 6.87
N VAL A 469 37.54 0.07 7.02
CA VAL A 469 36.69 1.06 7.68
C VAL A 469 36.10 0.45 8.95
N GLU A 470 36.47 1.01 10.10
CA GLU A 470 35.85 0.73 11.39
C GLU A 470 34.35 1.04 11.36
N ARG A 471 33.55 0.21 12.03
CA ARG A 471 32.11 0.39 12.20
C ARG A 471 31.81 1.68 12.97
N VAL A 472 31.48 2.77 12.29
CA VAL A 472 30.97 3.98 12.94
C VAL A 472 29.45 3.92 12.96
N ASN A 473 28.89 3.44 14.06
CA ASN A 473 27.47 3.52 14.36
C ASN A 473 27.11 5.00 14.62
N PRO A 474 26.20 5.66 13.86
CA PRO A 474 25.78 7.01 14.21
C PRO A 474 24.99 6.94 15.52
N SER A 475 25.47 7.64 16.56
CA SER A 475 24.90 7.69 17.91
C SER A 475 23.53 8.38 17.97
N ILE A 476 22.52 7.78 17.34
CA ILE A 476 21.15 8.30 17.31
C ILE A 476 20.49 8.02 18.66
N TRP A 477 19.85 9.05 19.21
CA TRP A 477 19.05 8.96 20.42
C TRP A 477 17.58 9.03 20.06
N SER A 478 16.74 8.17 20.64
CA SER A 478 15.29 8.19 20.42
C SER A 478 14.50 8.28 21.72
N ALA A 479 13.29 8.81 21.65
CA ALA A 479 12.33 8.79 22.74
C ALA A 479 10.94 8.58 22.15
N LYS A 480 10.05 7.88 22.85
CA LYS A 480 8.66 7.73 22.42
C LYS A 480 7.68 7.96 23.55
N VAL A 481 6.46 8.35 23.19
CA VAL A 481 5.32 8.39 24.11
C VAL A 481 4.03 8.11 23.36
N LEU A 482 3.09 7.45 24.03
CA LEU A 482 1.74 7.26 23.57
C LEU A 482 0.82 8.31 24.18
N THR A 483 -0.06 8.89 23.37
CA THR A 483 -1.17 9.73 23.83
C THR A 483 -2.48 9.22 23.23
N GLU A 484 -3.61 9.69 23.75
CA GLU A 484 -4.93 9.30 23.29
C GLU A 484 -5.78 10.53 23.01
N VAL A 485 -6.43 10.55 21.85
CA VAL A 485 -7.36 11.58 21.43
C VAL A 485 -8.77 11.13 21.76
N VAL A 486 -9.48 11.91 22.57
CA VAL A 486 -10.84 11.62 23.02
C VAL A 486 -11.84 12.65 22.46
N PRO A 487 -13.13 12.30 22.31
CA PRO A 487 -14.16 13.16 21.74
C PRO A 487 -14.30 14.53 22.40
#